data_AF-W4M684-F1
#
_entry.id   AF-W4M684-F1
#
_cell.length_a   1.000
_cell.length_b   1.000
_cell.length_c   1.000
_cell.angle_alpha   90.00
_cell.angle_beta   90.00
_cell.angle_gamma   90.00
#
_symmetry.space_group_name_H-M   'P 1'
#
loop_
_entity.id
_entity.type
_entity.pdbx_description
1 polymer ?
#
loop_
_entity_poly.entity_id
_entity_poly.type
_entity_poly.pdbx_seq_one_letter_code
_entity_poly.pdbx_strand_id
1 'polypeptide(L)'
;MVYCTAGKDRTGLITALMLALAGVPHEMIIADYALTSTYLGEGFMEDIKKSALQRGFTWEQYKPFVMCPPENMAQTLQHLDETYGGVSPYLRHIGLSQAQLTHLRDMLLD
;
A
#
# COMPACT_ATOMS: atom_id res chain seq x y z
N MET A 1 13.67 -4.83 -3.68
CA MET A 1 12.56 -5.80 -3.59
C MET A 1 11.97 -5.71 -2.19
N VAL A 2 10.77 -5.14 -2.05
CA VAL A 2 10.10 -5.00 -0.74
C VAL A 2 9.06 -6.10 -0.65
N TYR A 3 9.27 -7.09 0.23
CA TYR A 3 8.30 -8.17 0.42
C TYR A 3 7.80 -8.23 1.86
N CYS A 4 6.49 -8.37 1.99
CA CYS A 4 5.80 -8.83 3.19
C CYS A 4 5.30 -10.26 2.89
N THR A 5 4.83 -11.02 3.90
CA THR A 5 4.29 -12.38 3.74
C THR A 5 3.25 -12.50 2.61
N ALA A 6 2.49 -11.43 2.31
CA ALA A 6 1.57 -11.34 1.16
C ALA A 6 1.89 -10.18 0.19
N GLY A 7 2.99 -9.44 0.40
CA GLY A 7 3.35 -8.29 -0.44
C GLY A 7 2.33 -7.14 -0.49
N LYS A 8 1.33 -7.10 0.41
CA LYS A 8 0.18 -6.17 0.32
C LYS A 8 0.30 -4.92 1.20
N ASP A 9 0.43 -5.06 2.53
CA ASP A 9 0.25 -3.89 3.41
C ASP A 9 1.53 -3.07 3.54
N ARG A 10 2.63 -3.68 4.02
CA ARG A 10 3.92 -2.99 4.18
C ARG A 10 4.55 -2.64 2.84
N THR A 11 4.47 -3.56 1.87
CA THR A 11 4.97 -3.32 0.51
C THR A 11 4.10 -2.28 -0.21
N GLY A 12 2.77 -2.42 -0.19
CA GLY A 12 1.87 -1.47 -0.84
C GLY A 12 1.99 -0.05 -0.26
N LEU A 13 2.18 0.08 1.05
CA LEU A 13 2.44 1.38 1.67
C LEU A 13 3.77 1.99 1.19
N ILE A 14 4.86 1.21 1.19
CA ILE A 14 6.15 1.72 0.72
C ILE A 14 6.07 2.11 -0.75
N THR A 15 5.46 1.28 -1.61
CA THR A 15 5.23 1.59 -3.02
C THR A 15 4.42 2.88 -3.17
N ALA A 16 3.32 3.03 -2.45
CA ALA A 16 2.50 4.23 -2.47
C ALA A 16 3.28 5.49 -2.08
N LEU A 17 4.10 5.41 -1.02
CA LEU A 17 4.95 6.53 -0.59
C LEU A 17 5.99 6.91 -1.66
N MET A 18 6.59 5.92 -2.33
CA MET A 18 7.56 6.17 -3.41
C MET A 18 6.89 6.79 -4.64
N LEU A 19 5.74 6.26 -5.06
CA LEU A 19 4.97 6.80 -6.19
C LEU A 19 4.51 8.24 -5.92
N ALA A 20 4.00 8.51 -4.71
CA ALA A 20 3.62 9.86 -4.32
C ALA A 20 4.82 10.82 -4.27
N LEU A 21 5.99 10.36 -3.81
CA LEU A 21 7.23 11.14 -3.84
C LEU A 21 7.67 11.48 -5.29
N ALA A 22 7.47 10.54 -6.22
CA ALA A 22 7.69 10.74 -7.65
C ALA A 22 6.67 11.70 -8.30
N GLY A 23 5.59 12.06 -7.60
CA GLY A 23 4.56 12.97 -8.08
C GLY A 23 3.41 12.28 -8.84
N VAL A 24 3.27 10.96 -8.66
CA VAL A 24 2.13 10.21 -9.21
C VAL A 24 0.85 10.65 -8.50
N PRO A 25 -0.25 10.97 -9.23
CA PRO A 25 -1.54 11.30 -8.65
C PRO A 25 -2.10 10.19 -7.75
N HIS A 26 -2.78 10.59 -6.67
CA HIS A 26 -3.34 9.65 -5.68
C HIS A 26 -4.30 8.64 -6.31
N GLU A 27 -5.08 9.04 -7.33
CA GLU A 27 -6.03 8.14 -7.98
C GLU A 27 -5.31 6.95 -8.66
N MET A 28 -4.14 7.20 -9.25
CA MET A 28 -3.33 6.15 -9.88
C MET A 28 -2.68 5.24 -8.84
N ILE A 29 -2.22 5.80 -7.71
CA ILE A 29 -1.65 5.01 -6.61
C ILE A 29 -2.72 4.10 -5.98
N ILE A 30 -3.93 4.60 -5.78
CA ILE A 30 -5.06 3.84 -5.25
C ILE A 30 -5.43 2.70 -6.22
N ALA A 31 -5.48 2.98 -7.52
CA ALA A 31 -5.76 1.98 -8.54
C ALA A 31 -4.69 0.88 -8.58
N ASP A 32 -3.41 1.25 -8.53
CA ASP A 32 -2.27 0.32 -8.49
C ASP A 32 -2.33 -0.59 -7.24
N TYR A 33 -2.60 -0.01 -6.07
CA TYR A 33 -2.81 -0.77 -4.84
C TYR A 33 -3.96 -1.78 -4.97
N ALA A 34 -5.09 -1.37 -5.55
CA ALA A 34 -6.26 -2.24 -5.72
C ALA A 34 -6.00 -3.41 -6.68
N LEU A 35 -5.20 -3.19 -7.75
CA LEU A 35 -4.79 -4.24 -8.70
C LEU A 35 -3.99 -5.37 -8.02
N THR A 36 -3.31 -5.11 -6.90
CA THR A 36 -2.62 -6.17 -6.14
C THR A 36 -3.59 -7.32 -5.78
N SER A 37 -4.86 -7.01 -5.50
CA SER A 37 -5.89 -8.01 -5.22
C SER A 37 -6.23 -8.89 -6.41
N THR A 38 -6.14 -8.37 -7.64
CA THR A 38 -6.50 -9.12 -8.85
C THR A 38 -5.43 -10.14 -9.25
N TYR A 39 -4.21 -9.95 -8.77
CA TYR A 39 -3.10 -10.88 -9.00
C TYR A 39 -2.96 -11.94 -7.89
N LEU A 40 -3.86 -11.95 -6.91
CA LEU A 40 -3.97 -13.06 -5.96
C LEU A 40 -4.50 -14.28 -6.70
N GLY A 41 -3.59 -15.20 -7.06
CA GLY A 41 -3.95 -16.40 -7.82
C GLY A 41 -5.04 -17.23 -7.14
N GLU A 42 -5.85 -17.93 -7.95
CA GLU A 42 -7.03 -18.67 -7.47
C GLU A 42 -6.71 -19.66 -6.34
N GLY A 43 -5.61 -20.42 -6.45
CA GLY A 43 -5.18 -21.37 -5.42
C GLY A 43 -4.84 -20.69 -4.08
N PHE A 44 -4.21 -19.52 -4.12
CA PHE A 44 -3.91 -18.74 -2.92
C PHE A 44 -5.21 -18.23 -2.25
N MET A 45 -6.16 -17.78 -3.06
CA MET A 45 -7.47 -17.33 -2.57
C MET A 45 -8.28 -18.47 -1.95
N GLU A 46 -8.21 -19.68 -2.49
CA GLU A 46 -8.83 -20.86 -1.89
C GLU A 46 -8.20 -21.24 -0.55
N ASP A 47 -6.87 -21.24 -0.46
CA ASP A 47 -6.15 -21.57 0.77
C ASP A 47 -6.46 -20.56 1.88
N ILE A 48 -6.55 -19.28 1.54
CA ILE A 48 -6.96 -18.24 2.48
C ILE A 48 -8.40 -18.45 2.96
N LYS A 49 -9.34 -18.76 2.05
CA LYS A 49 -10.74 -19.03 2.44
C LYS A 49 -10.84 -20.23 3.38
N LYS A 50 -10.09 -21.30 3.11
CA LYS A 50 -10.01 -22.48 4.00
C LYS A 50 -9.44 -22.11 5.36
N SER A 51 -8.36 -21.33 5.40
CA SER A 51 -7.74 -20.85 6.64
C SER A 51 -8.70 -19.99 7.47
N ALA A 52 -9.47 -19.11 6.83
CA ALA A 52 -10.49 -18.29 7.50
C ALA A 52 -11.56 -19.14 8.19
N LEU A 53 -12.09 -20.14 7.47
CA LEU A 53 -13.10 -21.07 8.00
C LEU A 53 -12.56 -21.90 9.17
N GLN A 54 -11.33 -22.40 9.07
CA GLN A 54 -10.67 -23.13 10.17
C GLN A 54 -10.50 -22.28 11.43
N ARG A 55 -10.39 -20.96 11.28
CA ARG A 55 -10.30 -20.00 12.37
C ARG A 55 -11.67 -19.51 12.87
N GLY A 56 -12.77 -20.04 12.32
CA GLY A 56 -14.14 -19.71 12.72
C GLY A 56 -14.70 -18.42 12.12
N PHE A 57 -14.06 -17.86 11.09
CA PHE A 57 -14.54 -16.66 10.39
C PHE A 57 -15.29 -17.01 9.11
N THR A 58 -16.33 -16.24 8.78
CA THR A 58 -16.89 -16.25 7.43
C THR A 58 -15.94 -15.56 6.46
N TRP A 59 -16.09 -15.85 5.15
CA TRP A 59 -15.29 -15.17 4.14
C TRP A 59 -15.47 -13.64 4.19
N GLU A 60 -16.70 -13.16 4.37
CA GLU A 60 -16.97 -11.71 4.43
C GLU A 60 -16.29 -11.03 5.62
N GLN A 61 -16.16 -11.71 6.76
CA GLN A 61 -15.43 -11.19 7.92
C GLN A 61 -13.93 -11.17 7.68
N TYR A 62 -13.40 -12.11 6.90
CA TYR A 62 -11.96 -12.29 6.72
C TYR A 62 -11.40 -11.53 5.51
N LYS A 63 -12.22 -11.34 4.47
CA LYS A 63 -11.88 -10.68 3.20
C LYS A 63 -11.20 -9.31 3.36
N PRO A 64 -11.64 -8.40 4.25
CA PRO A 64 -10.98 -7.09 4.42
C PRO A 64 -9.52 -7.19 4.89
N PHE A 65 -9.16 -8.25 5.61
CA PHE A 65 -7.78 -8.47 6.08
C PHE A 65 -6.85 -8.99 4.99
N VAL A 66 -7.43 -9.54 3.91
CA VAL A 66 -6.68 -10.22 2.84
C VAL A 66 -6.59 -9.36 1.60
N MET A 67 -7.66 -8.64 1.27
CA MET A 67 -7.75 -7.87 0.04
C MET A 67 -7.08 -6.49 0.20
N CYS A 68 -6.79 -5.84 -0.93
CA CYS A 68 -6.36 -4.45 -1.02
C CYS A 68 -7.54 -3.57 -1.46
N PRO A 69 -8.51 -3.26 -0.58
CA PRO A 69 -9.61 -2.37 -0.94
C PRO A 69 -9.06 -0.95 -1.20
N PRO A 70 -9.46 -0.28 -2.30
CA PRO A 70 -8.95 1.04 -2.66
C PRO A 70 -9.20 2.09 -1.56
N GLU A 71 -10.28 1.93 -0.78
CA GLU A 71 -10.65 2.82 0.32
C GLU A 71 -9.56 2.87 1.40
N ASN A 72 -8.86 1.76 1.67
CA ASN A 72 -7.79 1.74 2.66
C ASN A 72 -6.61 2.61 2.22
N MET A 73 -6.24 2.56 0.94
CA MET A 73 -5.16 3.40 0.41
C MET A 73 -5.61 4.87 0.33
N ALA A 74 -6.85 5.13 -0.07
CA ALA A 74 -7.41 6.48 -0.08
C ALA A 74 -7.37 7.13 1.32
N GLN A 75 -7.84 6.40 2.34
CA GLN A 75 -7.78 6.86 3.74
C GLN A 75 -6.36 7.06 4.24
N THR A 76 -5.42 6.20 3.81
CA THR A 76 -4.00 6.32 4.17
C THR A 76 -3.41 7.60 3.59
N LEU A 77 -3.59 7.85 2.30
CA LEU A 77 -3.07 9.05 1.63
C LEU A 77 -3.73 10.32 2.21
N GLN A 78 -5.04 10.29 2.45
CA GLN A 78 -5.75 11.39 3.12
C GLN A 78 -5.19 11.66 4.52
N HIS A 79 -4.93 10.61 5.30
CA HIS A 79 -4.33 10.78 6.63
C HIS A 79 -2.95 11.43 6.57
N LEU A 80 -2.13 11.08 5.57
CA LEU A 80 -0.82 11.71 5.36
C LEU A 80 -0.95 13.19 5.01
N ASP A 81 -1.91 13.54 4.15
CA ASP A 81 -2.20 14.93 3.78
C ASP A 81 -2.67 15.75 5.00
N GLU A 82 -3.67 15.25 5.73
CA GLU A 82 -4.30 15.97 6.84
C GLU A 82 -3.39 16.09 8.07
N THR A 83 -2.61 15.06 8.37
CA THR A 83 -1.82 14.99 9.62
C THR A 83 -0.41 15.55 9.45
N TYR A 84 0.20 15.34 8.28
CA TYR A 84 1.60 15.70 8.05
C TYR A 84 1.77 16.79 6.99
N GLY A 85 0.73 17.16 6.25
CA GLY A 85 0.82 18.04 5.09
C GLY A 85 1.30 17.32 3.82
N GLY A 86 1.16 15.99 3.79
CA GLY A 86 1.45 15.13 2.65
C GLY A 86 2.68 14.23 2.82
N VAL A 87 2.98 13.47 1.78
CA VAL A 87 4.00 12.41 1.81
C VAL A 87 5.42 12.93 2.06
N SER A 88 5.83 14.00 1.37
CA SER A 88 7.19 14.55 1.54
C SER A 88 7.45 15.06 2.98
N PRO A 89 6.54 15.87 3.58
CA PRO A 89 6.63 16.20 5.00
C PRO A 89 6.64 14.99 5.95
N TYR A 90 5.80 13.99 5.70
CA TYR A 90 5.79 12.76 6.50
C TYR A 90 7.14 12.03 6.45
N LEU A 91 7.73 11.88 5.26
CA LEU A 91 9.03 11.20 5.11
C LEU A 91 10.14 11.96 5.84
N ARG A 92 10.11 13.30 5.84
CA ARG A 92 11.03 14.10 6.67
C ARG A 92 10.78 13.90 8.16
N HIS A 93 9.51 13.84 8.57
CA HIS A 93 9.14 13.63 9.97
C HIS A 93 9.69 12.30 10.52
N ILE A 94 9.74 11.25 9.70
CA ILE A 94 10.30 9.95 10.10
C ILE A 94 11.83 9.84 9.91
N GLY A 95 12.51 10.93 9.53
CA GLY A 95 13.97 11.03 9.56
C GLY A 95 14.70 11.11 8.22
N LEU A 96 14.00 11.20 7.07
CA LEU A 96 14.67 11.41 5.78
C LEU A 96 15.08 12.87 5.61
N SER A 97 16.34 13.11 5.22
CA SER A 97 16.82 14.44 4.85
C SER A 97 16.27 14.89 3.50
N GLN A 98 16.23 16.19 3.26
CA GLN A 98 15.83 16.75 1.96
C GLN A 98 16.70 16.22 0.81
N ALA A 99 18.01 16.02 1.05
CA ALA A 99 18.93 15.45 0.07
C ALA A 99 18.58 14.01 -0.29
N GLN A 100 18.21 13.18 0.70
CA GLN A 100 17.76 11.80 0.45
C GLN A 100 16.44 11.76 -0.31
N LEU A 101 15.50 12.67 -0.01
CA LEU A 101 14.23 12.75 -0.73
C LEU A 101 14.41 13.14 -2.19
N THR A 102 15.24 14.15 -2.47
CA THR A 102 15.57 14.53 -3.84
C THR A 102 16.23 13.38 -4.59
N HIS A 103 17.24 12.72 -3.98
CA HIS A 103 17.91 11.60 -4.61
C HIS A 103 16.96 10.42 -4.90
N LEU A 104 16.07 10.07 -3.96
CA LEU A 104 15.07 9.03 -4.19
C LEU A 104 14.10 9.39 -5.31
N ARG A 105 13.66 10.65 -5.37
CA ARG A 105 12.77 11.12 -6.42
C ARG A 105 13.44 11.04 -7.80
N ASP A 106 14.68 11.47 -7.91
CA ASP A 106 15.43 11.45 -9.17
C ASP A 106 15.60 10.00 -9.67
N MET A 107 16.00 9.07 -8.79
CA MET A 107 16.12 7.64 -9.14
C MET A 107 14.80 6.97 -9.58
N LEU A 108 13.64 7.51 -9.20
CA LEU A 108 12.32 6.97 -9.58
C LEU A 108 11.82 7.53 -10.91
N LEU A 109 12.40 8.64 -11.38
CA LEU A 109 12.01 9.34 -12.61
C LEU A 109 12.98 9.11 -13.77
N ASP A 110 14.19 8.61 -13.48
CA ASP A 110 15.17 8.10 -14.46
C ASP A 110 14.75 6.75 -15.06
#